data_AF-A0A3N5LJX6-F1
#
_entry.id   AF-A0A3N5LJX6-F1
#
_cell.length_a   1.000
_cell.length_b   1.000
_cell.length_c   1.000
_cell.angle_alpha   90.00
_cell.angle_beta   90.00
_cell.angle_gamma   90.00
#
_symmetry.space_group_name_H-M   'P 1'
#
loop_
_entity.id
_entity.type
_entity.pdbx_description
1 polymer ?
#
loop_
_entity_poly.entity_id
_entity_poly.type
_entity_poly.pdbx_seq_one_letter_code
_entity_poly.pdbx_strand_id
1 'polypeptide(L)'
;MNSELIKNNVLKTLLYYDIFSHPLKDEEVFTLLPQNSVPREKIFEAIEKFSCENDSPISYHEGYVYVKPNKHFIELRKEKEEISRKMWKAARIVTLLIKRFPYVRAVLVTGSLSKNSSNKKSDLDFMIITKKERLWVSRMLLMAFKKLFLFNSYKYFCINYFITEDNLEIEDKNIFTATEIVYIKPTFNSELMTDFIKANLWIKDYFPNYKIGDKHFNSPGFEVNNRKSYLQRFIELFFNGKLGDKLNEHFMKITGNHWIKKYKELDENERKQMFKTSPKTSTTHPRNMQKEILSMYNERLKKFNLAEYNG
;
A
#
# COMPACT_ATOMS: atom_id res chain seq x y z
N MET A 1 0.63 -10.62 -32.94
CA MET A 1 1.09 -9.62 -31.95
C MET A 1 2.59 -9.74 -31.80
N ASN A 2 3.30 -8.62 -31.61
CA ASN A 2 4.76 -8.61 -31.54
C ASN A 2 5.24 -9.27 -30.23
N SER A 3 5.90 -10.43 -30.33
CA SER A 3 6.50 -11.15 -29.19
C SER A 3 7.43 -10.25 -28.38
N GLU A 4 8.10 -9.31 -29.04
CA GLU A 4 9.00 -8.34 -28.43
C GLU A 4 8.27 -7.36 -27.50
N LEU A 5 7.05 -6.94 -27.87
CA LEU A 5 6.24 -6.06 -27.04
C LEU A 5 5.84 -6.75 -25.73
N ILE A 6 5.47 -8.03 -25.81
CA ILE A 6 5.14 -8.83 -24.61
C ILE A 6 6.38 -8.97 -23.73
N LYS A 7 7.54 -9.31 -24.30
CA LYS A 7 8.82 -9.41 -23.59
C LYS A 7 9.16 -8.11 -22.86
N ASN A 8 9.04 -6.97 -23.54
CA ASN A 8 9.31 -5.66 -22.98
C ASN A 8 8.34 -5.31 -21.85
N ASN A 9 7.05 -5.60 -21.98
CA ASN A 9 6.07 -5.34 -20.92
C ASN A 9 6.27 -6.24 -19.69
N VAL A 10 6.63 -7.52 -19.89
CA VAL A 10 7.02 -8.41 -18.79
C VAL A 10 8.28 -7.87 -18.11
N LEU A 11 9.32 -7.51 -18.88
CA LEU A 11 10.56 -6.98 -18.32
C LEU A 11 10.33 -5.66 -17.55
N LYS A 12 9.56 -4.72 -18.10
CA LYS A 12 9.16 -3.47 -17.41
C LYS A 12 8.49 -3.76 -16.06
N THR A 13 7.62 -4.75 -16.01
CA THR A 13 6.95 -5.19 -14.78
C THR A 13 7.99 -5.71 -13.78
N LEU A 14 8.82 -6.66 -14.19
CA LEU A 14 9.84 -7.28 -13.32
C LEU A 14 10.86 -6.26 -12.79
N LEU A 15 11.29 -5.31 -13.61
CA LEU A 15 12.28 -4.30 -13.21
C LEU A 15 11.80 -3.41 -12.06
N TYR A 16 10.50 -3.13 -12.00
CA TYR A 16 9.90 -2.39 -10.89
C TYR A 16 9.98 -3.21 -9.59
N TYR A 17 9.57 -4.47 -9.61
CA TYR A 17 9.56 -5.33 -8.41
C TYR A 17 10.96 -5.78 -7.96
N ASP A 18 11.91 -5.84 -8.90
CA ASP A 18 13.31 -6.13 -8.59
C ASP A 18 13.95 -5.04 -7.70
N ILE A 19 13.37 -3.82 -7.62
CA ILE A 19 13.80 -2.76 -6.68
C ILE A 19 13.69 -3.26 -5.23
N PHE A 20 12.71 -4.13 -4.97
CA PHE A 20 12.38 -4.65 -3.65
C PHE A 20 12.93 -6.06 -3.39
N SER A 21 13.76 -6.58 -4.31
CA SER A 21 14.20 -7.97 -4.31
C SER A 21 13.01 -8.92 -4.19
N HIS A 22 12.03 -8.73 -5.07
CA HIS A 22 10.72 -9.35 -5.00
C HIS A 22 10.39 -10.02 -6.35
N PRO A 23 10.86 -11.26 -6.58
CA PRO A 23 10.47 -12.02 -7.76
C PRO A 23 8.95 -12.26 -7.71
N LEU A 24 8.31 -12.10 -8.86
CA LEU A 24 6.86 -12.24 -8.99
C LEU A 24 6.50 -13.69 -9.26
N LYS A 25 5.39 -14.17 -8.71
CA LYS A 25 4.75 -15.39 -9.21
C LYS A 25 4.19 -15.13 -10.60
N ASP A 26 4.11 -16.17 -11.43
CA ASP A 26 3.51 -16.08 -12.77
C ASP A 26 2.13 -15.39 -12.76
N GLU A 27 1.26 -15.74 -11.81
CA GLU A 27 -0.06 -15.11 -11.59
C GLU A 27 0.01 -13.61 -11.25
N GLU A 28 1.04 -13.20 -10.50
CA GLU A 28 1.28 -11.79 -10.17
C GLU A 28 1.74 -11.05 -11.42
N VAL A 29 2.61 -11.65 -12.25
CA VAL A 29 3.07 -11.04 -13.51
C VAL A 29 1.88 -10.69 -14.41
N PHE A 30 0.92 -11.61 -14.60
CA PHE A 30 -0.25 -11.32 -15.43
C PHE A 30 -1.06 -10.14 -14.88
N THR A 31 -1.35 -10.14 -13.58
CA THR A 31 -2.17 -9.10 -12.94
C THR A 31 -1.53 -7.71 -13.01
N LEU A 32 -0.19 -7.68 -12.86
CA LEU A 32 0.60 -6.46 -12.78
C LEU A 32 1.15 -6.00 -14.14
N LEU A 33 0.80 -6.72 -15.21
CA LEU A 33 1.26 -6.42 -16.55
C LEU A 33 0.59 -5.15 -17.09
N PRO A 34 1.33 -4.19 -17.67
CA PRO A 34 0.78 -2.95 -18.22
C PRO A 34 0.11 -3.14 -19.60
N GLN A 35 -0.59 -4.26 -19.80
CA GLN A 35 -1.38 -4.58 -21.00
C GLN A 35 -2.42 -5.66 -20.68
N ASN A 36 -3.60 -5.59 -21.29
CA ASN A 36 -4.69 -6.57 -21.11
C ASN A 36 -5.20 -7.20 -22.42
N SER A 37 -4.54 -6.92 -23.55
CA SER A 37 -4.93 -7.45 -24.86
C SER A 37 -4.49 -8.90 -25.09
N VAL A 38 -3.75 -9.49 -24.16
CA VAL A 38 -3.17 -10.83 -24.28
C VAL A 38 -3.77 -11.74 -23.22
N PRO A 39 -4.32 -12.92 -23.59
CA PRO A 39 -4.77 -13.92 -22.64
C PRO A 39 -3.67 -14.37 -21.68
N ARG A 40 -4.06 -14.79 -20.48
CA ARG A 40 -3.13 -15.21 -19.43
C ARG A 40 -2.20 -16.34 -19.87
N GLU A 41 -2.76 -17.31 -20.58
CA GLU A 41 -2.06 -18.51 -21.06
C GLU A 41 -0.93 -18.12 -22.03
N LYS A 42 -1.21 -17.16 -22.92
CA LYS A 42 -0.23 -16.61 -23.87
C LYS A 42 0.91 -15.87 -23.18
N ILE A 43 0.64 -15.19 -22.06
CA ILE A 43 1.69 -14.53 -21.26
C ILE A 43 2.59 -15.59 -20.62
N PHE A 44 2.03 -16.70 -20.13
CA PHE A 44 2.81 -17.77 -19.50
C PHE A 44 3.67 -18.52 -20.52
N GLU A 45 3.11 -18.90 -21.67
CA GLU A 45 3.86 -19.44 -22.82
C GLU A 45 5.04 -18.54 -23.20
N ALA A 46 4.81 -17.22 -23.23
CA ALA A 46 5.84 -16.24 -23.56
C ALA A 46 6.94 -16.16 -22.49
N ILE A 47 6.59 -16.14 -21.20
CA ILE A 47 7.55 -16.13 -20.09
C ILE A 47 8.45 -17.36 -20.13
N GLU A 48 7.88 -18.55 -20.33
CA GLU A 48 8.65 -19.80 -20.45
C GLU A 48 9.62 -19.72 -21.63
N LYS A 49 9.13 -19.29 -22.80
CA LYS A 49 9.97 -19.11 -23.99
C LYS A 49 11.13 -18.13 -23.73
N PHE A 50 10.85 -16.95 -23.18
CA PHE A 50 11.88 -15.94 -22.89
C PHE A 50 12.88 -16.42 -21.85
N SER A 51 12.48 -17.30 -20.93
CA SER A 51 13.39 -17.82 -19.90
C SER A 51 14.44 -18.78 -20.45
N CYS A 52 14.13 -19.47 -21.56
CA CYS A 52 15.03 -20.39 -22.25
C CYS A 52 15.99 -19.70 -23.23
N GLU A 53 15.73 -18.44 -23.58
CA GLU A 53 16.61 -17.65 -24.44
C GLU A 53 17.89 -17.24 -23.68
N ASN A 54 19.06 -17.53 -24.26
CA ASN A 54 20.36 -17.24 -23.63
C ASN A 54 20.53 -15.76 -23.27
N ASP A 55 20.24 -14.86 -24.21
CA ASP A 55 20.42 -13.42 -24.07
C ASP A 55 19.24 -12.70 -23.39
N SER A 56 18.19 -13.44 -23.05
CA SER A 56 17.04 -12.85 -22.37
C SER A 56 17.37 -12.54 -20.91
N PRO A 57 17.04 -11.34 -20.42
CA PRO A 57 17.23 -10.97 -19.02
C PRO A 57 16.16 -11.58 -18.10
N ILE A 58 15.11 -12.18 -18.66
CA ILE A 58 14.02 -12.81 -17.91
C ILE A 58 14.40 -14.25 -17.59
N SER A 59 14.15 -14.68 -16.36
CA SER A 59 14.27 -16.07 -15.93
C SER A 59 12.99 -16.53 -15.24
N TYR A 60 12.75 -17.84 -15.30
CA TYR A 60 11.64 -18.51 -14.64
C TYR A 60 12.16 -19.73 -13.87
N HIS A 61 11.79 -19.84 -12.59
CA HIS A 61 12.20 -20.98 -11.75
C HIS A 61 11.22 -21.17 -10.58
N GLU A 62 10.75 -22.40 -10.37
CA GLU A 62 9.84 -22.76 -9.26
C GLU A 62 8.57 -21.88 -9.18
N GLY A 63 8.00 -21.47 -10.31
CA GLY A 63 6.82 -20.59 -10.35
C GLY A 63 7.13 -19.11 -10.18
N TYR A 64 8.40 -18.73 -10.01
CA TYR A 64 8.85 -17.34 -9.87
C TYR A 64 9.52 -16.83 -11.14
N VAL A 65 9.11 -15.62 -11.55
CA VAL A 65 9.67 -14.87 -12.66
C VAL A 65 10.52 -13.73 -12.11
N TYR A 66 11.73 -13.57 -12.63
CA TYR A 66 12.71 -12.59 -12.12
C TYR A 66 13.69 -12.12 -13.20
N VAL A 67 14.45 -11.07 -12.88
CA VAL A 67 15.51 -10.54 -13.75
C VAL A 67 16.84 -11.22 -13.40
N LYS A 68 17.56 -11.76 -14.39
CA LYS A 68 18.90 -12.34 -14.21
C LYS A 68 19.88 -11.30 -13.65
N PRO A 69 20.84 -11.68 -12.79
CA PRO A 69 21.12 -13.03 -12.27
C PRO A 69 20.45 -13.30 -10.90
N ASN A 70 19.36 -12.62 -10.56
CA ASN A 70 18.85 -12.53 -9.18
C ASN A 70 18.06 -13.76 -8.68
N LYS A 71 18.48 -14.97 -9.05
CA LYS A 71 17.84 -16.23 -8.62
C LYS A 71 17.74 -16.35 -7.09
N HIS A 72 18.74 -15.86 -6.37
CA HIS A 72 18.79 -15.88 -4.91
C HIS A 72 17.66 -15.08 -4.24
N PHE A 73 16.98 -14.17 -4.96
CA PHE A 73 15.80 -13.47 -4.42
C PHE A 73 14.59 -14.39 -4.22
N ILE A 74 14.55 -15.59 -4.82
CA ILE A 74 13.48 -16.57 -4.61
C ILE A 74 13.47 -17.04 -3.15
N GLU A 75 14.64 -17.42 -2.62
CA GLU A 75 14.74 -17.84 -1.21
C GLU A 75 14.44 -16.69 -0.25
N LEU A 76 14.88 -15.47 -0.59
CA LEU A 76 14.51 -14.28 0.17
C LEU A 76 12.99 -14.01 0.14
N ARG A 77 12.32 -14.23 -0.99
CA ARG A 77 10.86 -14.12 -1.14
C ARG A 77 10.15 -15.12 -0.24
N LYS A 78 10.57 -16.39 -0.24
CA LYS A 78 10.02 -17.43 0.65
C LYS A 78 10.21 -17.08 2.13
N GLU A 79 11.39 -16.61 2.53
CA GLU A 79 11.64 -16.16 3.91
C GLU A 79 10.69 -15.00 4.30
N LYS A 80 10.55 -14.00 3.43
CA LYS A 80 9.68 -12.86 3.66
C LYS A 80 8.20 -13.26 3.77
N GLU A 81 7.74 -14.21 2.96
CA GLU A 81 6.37 -14.75 3.03
C GLU A 81 6.13 -15.48 4.36
N GLU A 82 7.09 -16.26 4.85
CA GLU A 82 7.01 -16.94 6.15
C GLU A 82 6.90 -15.94 7.31
N ILE A 83 7.73 -14.89 7.30
CA ILE A 83 7.67 -13.81 8.30
C ILE A 83 6.30 -13.10 8.22
N SER A 84 5.84 -12.80 7.02
CA SER A 84 4.55 -12.14 6.79
C SER A 84 3.39 -12.96 7.35
N ARG A 85 3.41 -14.29 7.18
CA ARG A 85 2.37 -15.19 7.73
C ARG A 85 2.26 -15.07 9.25
N LYS A 86 3.38 -14.92 9.96
CA LYS A 86 3.40 -14.68 11.40
C LYS A 86 2.90 -13.27 11.74
N MET A 87 3.31 -12.26 10.97
CA MET A 87 2.89 -10.87 11.16
C MET A 87 1.40 -10.65 10.93
N TRP A 88 0.73 -11.42 10.05
CA TRP A 88 -0.72 -11.36 9.87
C TRP A 88 -1.51 -11.66 11.14
N LYS A 89 -1.00 -12.55 12.01
CA LYS A 89 -1.61 -12.83 13.32
C LYS A 89 -1.56 -11.59 14.22
N ALA A 90 -0.44 -10.88 14.23
CA ALA A 90 -0.30 -9.62 14.96
C ALA A 90 -1.20 -8.52 14.36
N ALA A 91 -1.23 -8.39 13.03
CA ALA A 91 -2.07 -7.42 12.32
C ALA A 91 -3.57 -7.60 12.65
N ARG A 92 -4.04 -8.86 12.74
CA ARG A 92 -5.40 -9.18 13.18
C ARG A 92 -5.67 -8.65 14.61
N ILE A 93 -4.78 -8.91 15.56
CA ILE A 93 -4.95 -8.48 16.96
C ILE A 93 -4.96 -6.95 17.05
N VAL A 94 -4.00 -6.29 16.39
CA VAL A 94 -3.91 -4.83 16.36
C VAL A 94 -5.14 -4.21 15.70
N THR A 95 -5.65 -4.81 14.62
CA THR A 95 -6.89 -4.34 13.99
C THR A 95 -8.08 -4.41 14.94
N LEU A 96 -8.22 -5.49 15.72
CA LEU A 96 -9.30 -5.63 16.70
C LEU A 96 -9.28 -4.55 17.78
N LEU A 97 -8.11 -3.98 18.06
CA LEU A 97 -7.92 -2.84 18.93
C LEU A 97 -8.26 -1.52 18.20
N ILE A 98 -7.63 -1.26 17.05
CA ILE A 98 -7.83 -0.03 16.27
C ILE A 98 -9.31 0.19 15.95
N LYS A 99 -10.03 -0.85 15.53
CA LYS A 99 -11.45 -0.73 15.14
C LYS A 99 -12.39 -0.33 16.28
N ARG A 100 -11.94 -0.37 17.55
CA ARG A 100 -12.74 0.05 18.70
C ARG A 100 -12.67 1.55 18.95
N PHE A 101 -11.71 2.24 18.34
CA PHE A 101 -11.58 3.68 18.48
C PHE A 101 -12.74 4.41 17.79
N PRO A 102 -13.21 5.53 18.36
CA PRO A 102 -14.29 6.30 17.77
C PRO A 102 -13.92 6.75 16.36
N TYR A 103 -14.92 6.75 15.49
CA TYR A 103 -14.86 7.22 14.11
C TYR A 103 -14.02 6.39 13.14
N VAL A 104 -13.39 5.28 13.55
CA VAL A 104 -12.74 4.36 12.62
C VAL A 104 -13.80 3.61 11.81
N ARG A 105 -13.72 3.65 10.48
CA ARG A 105 -14.70 3.05 9.55
C ARG A 105 -14.13 1.88 8.77
N ALA A 106 -12.84 1.90 8.44
CA ALA A 106 -12.10 0.75 7.94
C ALA A 106 -10.65 0.78 8.45
N VAL A 107 -10.04 -0.40 8.49
CA VAL A 107 -8.59 -0.59 8.72
C VAL A 107 -8.07 -1.43 7.58
N LEU A 108 -7.07 -0.89 6.88
CA LEU A 108 -6.44 -1.51 5.72
C LEU A 108 -4.95 -1.67 6.01
N VAL A 109 -4.37 -2.82 5.68
CA VAL A 109 -2.94 -3.08 5.77
C VAL A 109 -2.25 -2.70 4.46
N THR A 110 -1.19 -1.91 4.56
CA THR A 110 -0.37 -1.40 3.45
C THR A 110 1.09 -1.86 3.59
N GLY A 111 2.02 -1.30 2.81
CA GLY A 111 3.45 -1.51 3.01
C GLY A 111 3.90 -2.95 2.72
N SER A 112 4.93 -3.41 3.44
CA SER A 112 5.56 -4.72 3.16
C SER A 112 4.65 -5.91 3.45
N LEU A 113 3.83 -5.82 4.52
CA LEU A 113 2.94 -6.92 4.92
C LEU A 113 1.84 -7.16 3.89
N SER A 114 1.29 -6.09 3.32
CA SER A 114 0.27 -6.17 2.26
C SER A 114 0.74 -6.99 1.04
N LYS A 115 2.05 -7.01 0.77
CA LYS A 115 2.69 -7.75 -0.33
C LYS A 115 3.21 -9.13 0.08
N ASN A 116 2.96 -9.56 1.33
CA ASN A 116 3.60 -10.72 1.95
C ASN A 116 5.14 -10.67 1.83
N SER A 117 5.71 -9.48 2.00
CA SER A 117 7.13 -9.21 1.74
C SER A 117 7.86 -8.66 2.98
N SER A 118 7.34 -8.92 4.18
CA SER A 118 7.93 -8.43 5.43
C SER A 118 9.21 -9.14 5.84
N ASN A 119 10.11 -8.43 6.50
CA ASN A 119 11.34 -8.92 7.10
C ASN A 119 11.34 -8.71 8.63
N LYS A 120 12.38 -9.14 9.34
CA LYS A 120 12.48 -9.06 10.82
C LYS A 120 12.40 -7.63 11.38
N LYS A 121 12.68 -6.61 10.57
CA LYS A 121 12.65 -5.18 10.92
C LYS A 121 11.40 -4.47 10.39
N SER A 122 10.49 -5.18 9.73
CA SER A 122 9.30 -4.56 9.13
C SER A 122 8.29 -4.15 10.19
N ASP A 123 7.67 -2.99 9.95
CA ASP A 123 6.59 -2.46 10.77
C ASP A 123 5.22 -2.98 10.27
N LEU A 124 4.19 -2.86 11.11
CA LEU A 124 2.80 -3.03 10.70
C LEU A 124 2.20 -1.68 10.29
N ASP A 125 2.12 -1.46 8.99
CA ASP A 125 1.55 -0.26 8.38
C ASP A 125 0.04 -0.39 8.17
N PHE A 126 -0.70 0.58 8.70
CA PHE A 126 -2.14 0.68 8.61
C PHE A 126 -2.57 2.00 7.98
N MET A 127 -3.45 1.89 7.00
CA MET A 127 -4.27 2.97 6.49
C MET A 127 -5.65 2.91 7.15
N ILE A 128 -6.13 4.05 7.62
CA ILE A 128 -7.38 4.18 8.37
C ILE A 128 -8.36 5.05 7.59
N ILE A 129 -9.54 4.50 7.31
CA ILE A 129 -10.67 5.29 6.80
C ILE A 129 -11.53 5.68 7.99
N THR A 130 -11.86 6.95 8.10
CA THR A 130 -12.61 7.53 9.24
C THR A 130 -13.95 8.09 8.81
N LYS A 131 -14.85 8.32 9.78
CA LYS A 131 -16.10 9.06 9.54
C LYS A 131 -15.76 10.46 9.01
N LYS A 132 -16.57 10.98 8.09
CA LYS A 132 -16.51 12.38 7.66
C LYS A 132 -16.42 13.34 8.86
N GLU A 133 -15.60 14.38 8.75
CA GLU A 133 -15.42 15.46 9.74
C GLU A 133 -14.88 15.01 11.12
N ARG A 134 -14.37 13.77 11.25
CA ARG A 134 -13.91 13.22 12.53
C ARG A 134 -12.51 12.59 12.47
N LEU A 135 -11.80 12.79 11.36
CA LEU A 135 -10.46 12.23 11.13
C LEU A 135 -9.49 12.58 12.26
N TRP A 136 -9.40 13.85 12.63
CA TRP A 136 -8.38 14.34 13.57
C TRP A 136 -8.66 13.92 15.01
N VAL A 137 -9.94 13.82 15.40
CA VAL A 137 -10.31 13.23 16.69
C VAL A 137 -9.88 11.77 16.74
N SER A 138 -10.22 10.98 15.72
CA SER A 138 -9.82 9.57 15.65
C SER A 138 -8.30 9.39 15.68
N ARG A 139 -7.59 10.15 14.83
CA ARG A 139 -6.14 10.14 14.74
C ARG A 139 -5.48 10.50 16.06
N MET A 140 -5.93 11.58 16.72
CA MET A 140 -5.33 12.00 17.99
C MET A 140 -5.52 10.96 19.10
N LEU A 141 -6.69 10.31 19.18
CA LEU A 141 -6.92 9.26 20.15
C LEU A 141 -6.04 8.03 19.90
N LEU A 142 -5.88 7.62 18.64
CA LEU A 142 -4.98 6.52 18.27
C LEU A 142 -3.51 6.88 18.54
N MET A 143 -3.09 8.12 18.24
CA MET A 143 -1.73 8.59 18.53
C MET A 143 -1.47 8.72 20.03
N ALA A 144 -2.44 9.20 20.81
CA ALA A 144 -2.35 9.26 22.27
C ALA A 144 -2.24 7.84 22.85
N PHE A 145 -3.08 6.92 22.39
CA PHE A 145 -3.00 5.52 22.82
C PHE A 145 -1.63 4.91 22.53
N LYS A 146 -1.10 5.11 21.32
CA LYS A 146 0.24 4.66 20.95
C LYS A 146 1.32 5.22 21.89
N LYS A 147 1.25 6.50 22.24
CA LYS A 147 2.23 7.13 23.14
C LYS A 147 2.13 6.60 24.58
N LEU A 148 0.90 6.46 25.09
CA LEU A 148 0.65 6.12 26.50
C LEU A 148 0.80 4.62 26.79
N PHE A 149 0.34 3.75 25.89
CA PHE A 149 0.24 2.31 26.13
C PHE A 149 1.24 1.48 25.32
N LEU A 150 1.76 2.01 24.21
CA LEU A 150 2.73 1.32 23.36
C LEU A 150 4.12 1.95 23.42
N PHE A 151 4.36 2.87 24.37
CA PHE A 151 5.63 3.59 24.53
C PHE A 151 6.17 4.18 23.22
N ASN A 152 5.26 4.65 22.36
CA ASN A 152 5.54 5.18 21.04
C ASN A 152 6.21 4.20 20.04
N SER A 153 6.09 2.89 20.25
CA SER A 153 6.62 1.87 19.34
C SER A 153 5.91 1.88 17.97
N TYR A 154 6.69 1.88 16.89
CA TYR A 154 6.18 1.84 15.51
C TYR A 154 5.99 0.40 15.00
N LYS A 155 6.67 -0.58 15.62
CA LYS A 155 6.80 -1.96 15.12
C LYS A 155 5.47 -2.64 14.79
N TYR A 156 4.45 -2.41 15.61
CA TYR A 156 3.15 -3.07 15.45
C TYR A 156 1.97 -2.09 15.33
N PHE A 157 2.23 -0.78 15.27
CA PHE A 157 1.17 0.25 15.31
C PHE A 157 1.60 1.48 14.50
N CYS A 158 1.99 1.27 13.24
CA CYS A 158 2.27 2.36 12.33
C CYS A 158 0.97 2.78 11.63
N ILE A 159 0.46 3.96 12.00
CA ILE A 159 -0.74 4.57 11.42
C ILE A 159 -0.32 5.85 10.69
N ASN A 160 0.10 5.69 9.45
CA ASN A 160 0.73 6.74 8.65
C ASN A 160 -0.20 7.36 7.60
N TYR A 161 -1.36 6.76 7.33
CA TYR A 161 -2.31 7.25 6.33
C TYR A 161 -3.75 7.25 6.86
N PHE A 162 -4.38 8.41 6.87
CA PHE A 162 -5.77 8.60 7.26
C PHE A 162 -6.53 9.33 6.15
N ILE A 163 -7.72 8.86 5.85
CA ILE A 163 -8.69 9.56 5.00
C ILE A 163 -10.10 9.50 5.61
N THR A 164 -11.00 10.34 5.13
CA THR A 164 -12.42 10.25 5.45
C THR A 164 -13.18 9.40 4.42
N GLU A 165 -14.30 8.80 4.85
CA GLU A 165 -15.16 7.97 4.01
C GLU A 165 -15.79 8.73 2.81
N ASP A 166 -15.80 10.06 2.85
CA ASP A 166 -16.20 10.95 1.74
C ASP A 166 -15.02 11.45 0.89
N ASN A 167 -13.83 10.86 1.04
CA ASN A 167 -12.60 11.22 0.33
C ASN A 167 -11.71 10.00 0.05
N LEU A 168 -12.28 9.02 -0.66
CA LEU A 168 -11.63 7.73 -0.89
C LEU A 168 -10.57 7.73 -1.99
N GLU A 169 -10.66 8.64 -2.96
CA GLU A 169 -9.68 8.72 -4.04
C GLU A 169 -8.33 9.26 -3.52
N ILE A 170 -7.25 8.61 -3.94
CA ILE A 170 -5.88 9.02 -3.67
C ILE A 170 -5.40 9.94 -4.79
N GLU A 171 -4.93 11.12 -4.41
CA GLU A 171 -4.54 12.20 -5.34
C GLU A 171 -3.26 11.88 -6.13
N ASP A 172 -2.28 11.22 -5.50
CA ASP A 172 -0.96 11.00 -6.08
C ASP A 172 -0.99 9.78 -7.02
N LYS A 173 -1.26 10.02 -8.32
CA LYS A 173 -1.42 8.95 -9.32
C LYS A 173 -0.11 8.63 -10.05
N ASN A 174 0.51 7.52 -9.67
CA ASN A 174 1.70 6.97 -10.31
C ASN A 174 1.81 5.47 -10.01
N ILE A 175 2.78 4.79 -10.61
CA ILE A 175 2.97 3.34 -10.47
C ILE A 175 3.26 2.91 -9.02
N PHE A 176 3.92 3.76 -8.23
CA PHE A 176 4.17 3.48 -6.81
C PHE A 176 2.87 3.46 -6.02
N THR A 177 2.07 4.53 -6.11
CA THR A 177 0.77 4.59 -5.43
C THR A 177 -0.18 3.52 -5.97
N ALA A 178 -0.20 3.27 -7.28
CA ALA A 178 -1.02 2.22 -7.88
C ALA A 178 -0.64 0.85 -7.31
N THR A 179 0.65 0.58 -7.12
CA THR A 179 1.13 -0.66 -6.51
C THR A 179 0.66 -0.77 -5.05
N GLU A 180 0.77 0.30 -4.26
CA GLU A 180 0.27 0.30 -2.88
C GLU A 180 -1.24 0.01 -2.82
N ILE A 181 -2.03 0.57 -3.75
CA ILE A 181 -3.49 0.36 -3.82
C ILE A 181 -3.82 -1.06 -4.28
N VAL A 182 -3.17 -1.60 -5.33
CA VAL A 182 -3.44 -2.97 -5.80
C VAL A 182 -3.22 -3.99 -4.70
N TYR A 183 -2.13 -3.83 -3.92
CA TYR A 183 -1.76 -4.77 -2.86
C TYR A 183 -2.48 -4.55 -1.52
N ILE A 184 -3.27 -3.49 -1.37
CA ILE A 184 -3.88 -3.17 -0.09
C ILE A 184 -4.88 -4.26 0.35
N LYS A 185 -4.88 -4.58 1.65
CA LYS A 185 -5.70 -5.68 2.20
C LYS A 185 -6.57 -5.18 3.36
N PRO A 186 -7.90 -5.36 3.33
CA PRO A 186 -8.77 -4.97 4.43
C PRO A 186 -8.60 -5.91 5.61
N THR A 187 -8.55 -5.36 6.82
CA THR A 187 -8.63 -6.13 8.07
C THR A 187 -9.86 -5.77 8.90
N PHE A 188 -10.52 -4.66 8.57
CA PHE A 188 -11.83 -4.23 9.08
C PHE A 188 -12.62 -3.52 7.96
N ASN A 189 -13.86 -3.95 7.74
CA ASN A 189 -14.83 -3.39 6.77
C ASN A 189 -14.43 -3.55 5.29
N SER A 190 -14.62 -4.77 4.76
CA SER A 190 -14.31 -5.11 3.36
C SER A 190 -15.18 -4.39 2.32
N GLU A 191 -16.39 -3.96 2.70
CA GLU A 191 -17.29 -3.22 1.81
C GLU A 191 -16.72 -1.82 1.52
N LEU A 192 -16.33 -1.09 2.56
CA LEU A 192 -15.70 0.23 2.40
C LEU A 192 -14.33 0.15 1.70
N MET A 193 -13.62 -0.97 1.85
CA MET A 193 -12.44 -1.25 1.03
C MET A 193 -12.78 -1.43 -0.46
N THR A 194 -13.90 -2.07 -0.77
CA THR A 194 -14.36 -2.21 -2.16
C THR A 194 -14.67 -0.84 -2.75
N ASP A 195 -15.32 0.04 -1.99
CA ASP A 195 -15.59 1.41 -2.42
C ASP A 195 -14.31 2.24 -2.55
N PHE A 196 -13.32 2.01 -1.68
CA PHE A 196 -11.99 2.60 -1.80
C PHE A 196 -11.32 2.20 -3.13
N ILE A 197 -11.34 0.91 -3.49
CA ILE A 197 -10.80 0.47 -4.78
C ILE A 197 -11.58 1.06 -5.97
N LYS A 198 -12.91 1.14 -5.90
CA LYS A 198 -13.73 1.76 -6.95
C LYS A 198 -13.38 3.23 -7.15
N ALA A 199 -13.15 3.97 -6.07
CA ALA A 199 -12.72 5.38 -6.14
C ALA A 199 -11.31 5.54 -6.75
N ASN A 200 -10.52 4.46 -6.80
CA ASN A 200 -9.16 4.45 -7.33
C ASN A 200 -9.01 3.58 -8.58
N LEU A 201 -10.04 3.48 -9.42
CA LEU A 201 -9.98 2.68 -10.66
C LEU A 201 -8.95 3.16 -11.67
N TRP A 202 -8.42 4.38 -11.52
CA TRP A 202 -7.27 4.90 -12.27
C TRP A 202 -6.04 3.97 -12.17
N ILE A 203 -5.93 3.11 -11.15
CA ILE A 203 -4.86 2.09 -11.09
C ILE A 203 -4.84 1.16 -12.31
N LYS A 204 -5.97 1.02 -13.03
CA LYS A 204 -6.06 0.21 -14.25
C LYS A 204 -5.28 0.80 -15.42
N ASP A 205 -4.93 2.08 -15.37
CA ASP A 205 -4.03 2.70 -16.35
C ASP A 205 -2.61 2.11 -16.23
N TYR A 206 -2.25 1.57 -15.06
CA TYR A 206 -1.00 0.87 -14.79
C TYR A 206 -1.15 -0.66 -14.81
N PHE A 207 -2.27 -1.16 -14.30
CA PHE A 207 -2.54 -2.59 -14.09
C PHE A 207 -3.90 -2.99 -14.70
N PRO A 208 -4.02 -3.00 -16.04
CA PRO A 208 -5.31 -3.19 -16.71
C PRO A 208 -5.91 -4.59 -16.53
N ASN A 209 -5.13 -5.58 -16.09
CA ASN A 209 -5.62 -6.93 -15.74
C ASN A 209 -6.15 -7.04 -14.31
N TYR A 210 -5.95 -6.03 -13.46
CA TYR A 210 -6.40 -6.06 -12.07
C TYR A 210 -7.92 -6.19 -11.96
N LYS A 211 -8.35 -7.09 -11.08
CA LYS A 211 -9.75 -7.33 -10.74
C LYS A 211 -9.99 -7.03 -9.27
N ILE A 212 -11.08 -6.31 -8.99
CA ILE A 212 -11.49 -6.01 -7.61
C ILE A 212 -11.81 -7.33 -6.90
N GLY A 213 -11.28 -7.50 -5.68
CA GLY A 213 -11.52 -8.70 -4.90
C GLY A 213 -10.68 -9.90 -5.32
N ASP A 214 -9.62 -9.68 -6.08
CA ASP A 214 -8.62 -10.72 -6.35
C ASP A 214 -8.11 -11.31 -5.03
N LYS A 215 -8.22 -12.63 -4.88
CA LYS A 215 -7.88 -13.32 -3.63
C LYS A 215 -6.38 -13.26 -3.32
N HIS A 216 -5.53 -13.19 -4.34
CA HIS A 216 -4.07 -13.13 -4.18
C HIS A 216 -3.67 -11.75 -3.62
N PHE A 217 -4.29 -10.69 -4.15
CA PHE A 217 -3.96 -9.32 -3.79
C PHE A 217 -4.72 -8.80 -2.57
N ASN A 218 -6.03 -9.01 -2.49
CA ASN A 218 -6.89 -8.32 -1.50
C ASN A 218 -7.36 -9.18 -0.32
N SER A 219 -6.89 -10.42 -0.16
CA SER A 219 -7.22 -11.24 1.03
C SER A 219 -6.15 -11.14 2.14
N PRO A 220 -6.49 -10.79 3.40
CA PRO A 220 -5.56 -10.68 4.53
C PRO A 220 -5.19 -12.03 5.19
N GLY A 221 -5.61 -13.17 4.62
CA GLY A 221 -5.34 -14.50 5.19
C GLY A 221 -6.16 -14.87 6.42
N PHE A 222 -7.21 -14.09 6.74
CA PHE A 222 -8.21 -14.39 7.77
C PHE A 222 -9.56 -13.78 7.43
N GLU A 223 -10.63 -14.25 8.07
CA GLU A 223 -11.98 -13.68 7.90
C GLU A 223 -12.05 -12.26 8.48
N VAL A 224 -12.41 -11.31 7.63
CA VAL A 224 -12.52 -9.89 8.00
C VAL A 224 -13.77 -9.69 8.83
N ASN A 225 -13.59 -9.11 10.02
CA ASN A 225 -14.71 -8.74 10.85
C ASN A 225 -15.30 -7.41 10.36
N ASN A 226 -16.53 -7.43 9.84
CA ASN A 226 -17.21 -6.23 9.35
C ASN A 226 -18.06 -5.50 10.42
N ARG A 227 -18.14 -6.04 11.65
CA ARG A 227 -18.98 -5.47 12.71
C ARG A 227 -18.27 -4.32 13.43
N LYS A 228 -18.96 -3.17 13.48
CA LYS A 228 -18.59 -2.01 14.30
C LYS A 228 -18.63 -2.36 15.79
N SER A 229 -17.77 -1.74 16.59
CA SER A 229 -17.74 -1.94 18.04
C SER A 229 -18.92 -1.20 18.72
N TYR A 230 -19.54 -1.79 19.74
CA TYR A 230 -20.52 -1.08 20.57
C TYR A 230 -19.88 0.08 21.35
N LEU A 231 -18.67 -0.13 21.87
CA LEU A 231 -17.90 0.91 22.57
C LEU A 231 -17.66 2.12 21.67
N GLN A 232 -17.37 1.87 20.40
CA GLN A 232 -17.21 2.92 19.41
C GLN A 232 -18.50 3.75 19.28
N ARG A 233 -19.66 3.12 19.13
CA ARG A 233 -20.96 3.82 19.01
C ARG A 233 -21.25 4.70 20.23
N PHE A 234 -20.92 4.23 21.43
CA PHE A 234 -21.13 4.99 22.67
C PHE A 234 -20.22 6.22 22.76
N ILE A 235 -18.92 6.06 22.52
CA ILE A 235 -17.96 7.19 22.59
C ILE A 235 -18.27 8.24 21.52
N GLU A 236 -18.71 7.84 20.33
CA GLU A 236 -19.08 8.77 19.26
C GLU A 236 -20.22 9.73 19.69
N LEU A 237 -21.13 9.33 20.59
CA LEU A 237 -22.22 10.20 21.06
C LEU A 237 -21.72 11.50 21.70
N PHE A 238 -20.64 11.43 22.48
CA PHE A 238 -20.07 12.59 23.19
C PHE A 238 -19.42 13.61 22.24
N PHE A 239 -18.99 13.17 21.06
CA PHE A 239 -18.22 13.99 20.12
C PHE A 239 -18.93 14.20 18.77
N ASN A 240 -20.23 13.90 18.68
CA ASN A 240 -20.98 14.08 17.44
C ASN A 240 -21.43 15.55 17.21
N GLY A 241 -21.45 16.40 18.24
CA GLY A 241 -21.88 17.81 18.14
C GLY A 241 -20.76 18.81 17.87
N LYS A 242 -21.08 20.11 18.02
CA LYS A 242 -20.17 21.26 17.78
C LYS A 242 -18.85 21.19 18.54
N LEU A 243 -18.82 20.55 19.71
CA LEU A 243 -17.59 20.32 20.46
C LEU A 243 -16.63 19.41 19.69
N GLY A 244 -17.14 18.34 19.09
CA GLY A 244 -16.37 17.43 18.24
C GLY A 244 -15.80 18.14 17.01
N ASP A 245 -16.58 19.02 16.39
CA ASP A 245 -16.12 19.83 15.25
C ASP A 245 -14.94 20.72 15.64
N LYS A 246 -15.08 21.45 16.76
CA LYS A 246 -14.01 22.31 17.30
C LYS A 246 -12.76 21.53 17.66
N LEU A 247 -12.90 20.37 18.30
CA LEU A 247 -11.78 19.50 18.65
C LEU A 247 -11.08 18.95 17.40
N ASN A 248 -11.85 18.55 16.39
CA ASN A 248 -11.31 18.05 15.13
C ASN A 248 -10.45 19.12 14.44
N GLU A 249 -10.96 20.35 14.34
CA GLU A 249 -10.20 21.48 13.77
C GLU A 249 -8.97 21.84 14.61
N HIS A 250 -9.11 21.85 15.93
CA HIS A 250 -8.01 22.15 16.85
C HIS A 250 -6.87 21.13 16.72
N PHE A 251 -7.19 19.84 16.70
CA PHE A 251 -6.22 18.75 16.55
C PHE A 251 -5.52 18.75 15.19
N MET A 252 -6.23 19.12 14.12
CA MET A 252 -5.63 19.37 12.82
C MET A 252 -4.56 20.47 12.90
N LYS A 253 -4.92 21.63 13.46
CA LYS A 253 -4.00 22.78 13.60
C LYS A 253 -2.78 22.44 14.46
N ILE A 254 -2.96 21.75 15.59
CA ILE A 254 -1.86 21.28 16.43
C ILE A 254 -0.91 20.38 15.63
N THR A 255 -1.45 19.42 14.88
CA THR A 255 -0.62 18.48 14.13
C THR A 255 0.14 19.17 12.99
N GLY A 256 -0.53 20.07 12.25
CA GLY A 256 0.11 20.87 11.22
C GLY A 256 1.26 21.71 11.79
N ASN A 257 1.02 22.42 12.89
CA ASN A 257 2.03 23.24 13.56
C ASN A 257 3.20 22.39 14.10
N HIS A 258 2.93 21.18 14.58
CA HIS A 258 3.97 20.24 14.99
C HIS A 258 4.91 19.90 13.83
N TRP A 259 4.38 19.60 12.65
CA TRP A 259 5.19 19.28 11.47
C TRP A 259 5.98 20.48 10.96
N ILE A 260 5.37 21.66 10.95
CA ILE A 260 6.06 22.91 10.59
C ILE A 260 7.27 23.14 11.51
N LYS A 261 7.08 23.00 12.83
CA LYS A 261 8.15 23.21 13.81
C LYS A 261 9.23 22.13 13.75
N LYS A 262 8.84 20.87 13.59
CA LYS A 262 9.77 19.72 13.59
C LYS A 262 10.62 19.65 12.31
N TYR A 263 10.03 20.00 11.16
CA TYR A 263 10.68 19.98 9.86
C TYR A 263 10.74 21.39 9.28
N LYS A 264 11.38 22.30 10.03
CA LYS A 264 11.55 23.71 9.63
C LYS A 264 12.53 23.90 8.47
N GLU A 265 13.44 22.94 8.28
CA GLU A 265 14.47 22.99 7.23
C GLU A 265 13.94 22.54 5.85
N LEU A 266 12.79 21.85 5.81
CA LEU A 266 12.18 21.43 4.55
C LEU A 266 11.40 22.58 3.93
N ASP A 267 11.41 22.68 2.60
CA ASP A 267 10.56 23.63 1.90
C ASP A 267 9.06 23.31 2.12
N GLU A 268 8.21 24.30 1.88
CA GLU A 268 6.79 24.16 2.18
C GLU A 268 6.10 23.08 1.33
N ASN A 269 6.49 22.95 0.06
CA ASN A 269 5.89 21.99 -0.86
C ASN A 269 6.32 20.56 -0.51
N GLU A 270 7.61 20.34 -0.25
CA GLU A 270 8.12 19.04 0.21
C GLU A 270 7.47 18.63 1.53
N ARG A 271 7.35 19.57 2.49
CA ARG A 271 6.67 19.30 3.76
C ARG A 271 5.18 18.98 3.56
N LYS A 272 4.48 19.70 2.69
CA LYS A 272 3.06 19.43 2.37
C LYS A 272 2.89 18.08 1.68
N GLN A 273 3.83 17.66 0.84
CA GLN A 273 3.84 16.35 0.20
C GLN A 273 4.05 15.23 1.24
N MET A 274 5.02 15.40 2.14
CA MET A 274 5.37 14.39 3.16
C MET A 274 4.36 14.29 4.32
N PHE A 275 3.76 15.41 4.70
CA PHE A 275 2.89 15.54 5.87
C PHE A 275 1.56 16.20 5.52
N LYS A 276 0.80 15.60 4.59
CA LYS A 276 -0.51 16.12 4.19
C LYS A 276 -1.37 16.28 5.44
N THR A 277 -1.90 17.48 5.63
CA THR A 277 -2.73 17.87 6.78
C THR A 277 -3.91 18.64 6.24
N SER A 278 -5.05 17.97 6.06
CA SER A 278 -6.30 18.58 5.59
C SER A 278 -7.48 18.07 6.42
N PRO A 279 -8.69 18.67 6.30
CA PRO A 279 -9.88 18.16 6.98
C PRO A 279 -10.22 16.70 6.63
N LYS A 280 -9.79 16.23 5.45
CA LYS A 280 -10.15 14.93 4.87
C LYS A 280 -8.99 13.93 4.81
N THR A 281 -7.74 14.38 4.97
CA THR A 281 -6.54 13.54 4.80
C THR A 281 -5.47 13.88 5.83
N SER A 282 -4.83 12.86 6.41
CA SER A 282 -3.58 12.99 7.14
C SER A 282 -2.59 11.92 6.72
N THR A 283 -1.45 12.34 6.17
CA THR A 283 -0.35 11.43 5.80
C THR A 283 0.92 11.75 6.59
N THR A 284 1.80 10.77 6.74
CA THR A 284 3.10 10.93 7.40
C THR A 284 4.12 10.03 6.73
N HIS A 285 4.83 10.58 5.74
CA HIS A 285 5.88 9.91 4.98
C HIS A 285 7.21 10.64 5.20
N PRO A 286 7.95 10.32 6.29
CA PRO A 286 9.15 11.06 6.69
C PRO A 286 10.35 10.86 5.74
N ARG A 287 10.24 9.97 4.76
CA ARG A 287 11.19 9.81 3.65
C ARG A 287 10.40 9.91 2.36
N ASN A 288 10.91 10.64 1.37
CA ASN A 288 10.31 10.73 0.04
C ASN A 288 10.59 9.44 -0.78
N MET A 289 10.19 8.29 -0.22
CA MET A 289 10.47 6.96 -0.78
C MET A 289 9.90 6.80 -2.20
N GLN A 290 8.76 7.45 -2.47
CA GLN A 290 8.15 7.45 -3.79
C GLN A 290 9.12 8.02 -4.84
N LYS A 291 9.72 9.19 -4.58
CA LYS A 291 10.68 9.81 -5.50
C LYS A 291 11.91 8.92 -5.72
N GLU A 292 12.44 8.33 -4.64
CA GLU A 292 13.58 7.41 -4.71
C GLU A 292 13.26 6.17 -5.59
N ILE A 293 12.11 5.54 -5.34
CA ILE A 293 11.69 4.33 -6.08
C ILE A 293 11.45 4.63 -7.56
N LEU A 294 10.80 5.75 -7.90
CA LEU A 294 10.56 6.15 -9.29
C LEU A 294 11.88 6.46 -10.02
N SER A 295 12.84 7.08 -9.34
CA SER A 295 14.19 7.30 -9.90
C SER A 295 14.90 5.98 -10.19
N MET A 296 14.93 5.05 -9.21
CA MET A 296 15.52 3.72 -9.39
C MET A 296 14.84 2.94 -10.53
N TYR A 297 13.53 3.10 -10.70
CA TYR A 297 12.79 2.45 -11.78
C TYR A 297 13.22 2.98 -13.14
N ASN A 298 13.29 4.30 -13.32
CA ASN A 298 13.74 4.92 -14.57
C ASN A 298 15.19 4.56 -14.92
N GLU A 299 16.09 4.53 -13.95
CA GLU A 299 17.47 4.06 -14.15
C GLU A 299 17.52 2.62 -14.69
N ARG A 300 16.68 1.74 -14.14
CA ARG A 300 16.57 0.34 -14.58
C ARG A 300 15.98 0.23 -15.98
N LEU A 301 14.92 0.98 -16.29
CA LEU A 301 14.34 1.01 -17.64
C LEU A 301 15.38 1.42 -18.70
N LYS A 302 16.13 2.49 -18.41
CA LYS A 302 17.19 3.00 -19.28
C LYS A 302 18.29 1.97 -19.52
N LYS A 303 18.70 1.22 -18.47
CA LYS A 303 19.71 0.15 -18.59
C LYS A 303 19.30 -0.95 -19.59
N PHE A 304 18.01 -1.19 -19.75
CA PHE A 304 17.47 -2.20 -20.67
C PHE A 304 16.93 -1.60 -21.99
N ASN A 305 17.27 -0.35 -22.31
CA ASN A 305 16.78 0.38 -23.49
C ASN A 305 15.25 0.41 -23.62
N LEU A 306 14.55 0.44 -22.48
CA LEU A 306 13.11 0.56 -22.43
C LEU A 306 12.72 2.03 -22.28
N ALA A 307 11.58 2.41 -22.88
CA ALA A 307 11.03 3.75 -22.73
C ALA A 307 10.87 4.11 -21.24
N GLU A 308 11.34 5.30 -20.87
CA GLU A 308 11.26 5.82 -19.50
C GLU A 308 9.80 5.94 -19.05
N TYR A 309 9.59 5.78 -17.75
CA TYR A 309 8.32 6.01 -17.12
C TYR A 309 8.12 7.52 -16.94
N ASN A 310 7.22 8.08 -17.75
CA ASN A 310 6.71 9.43 -17.60
C ASN A 310 5.45 9.35 -16.73
N GLY A 311 5.58 9.54 -15.43
CA GLY A 311 4.45 9.56 -14.50
C GLY A 311 4.71 10.38 -13.27
#